data_AF-A0A182T5C1-F1
#
_entry.id   AF-A0A182T5C1-F1
#
_cell.length_a   1.000
_cell.length_b   1.000
_cell.length_c   1.000
_cell.angle_alpha   90.00
_cell.angle_beta   90.00
_cell.angle_gamma   90.00
#
_symmetry.space_group_name_H-M   'P 1'
#
loop_
_entity.id
_entity.type
_entity.pdbx_description
1 polymer ?
#
loop_
_entity_poly.entity_id
_entity_poly.type
_entity_poly.pdbx_seq_one_letter_code
_entity_poly.pdbx_strand_id
1 'polypeptide(L)'
;MHRNSSSIDHFSLEWIWYNEQEEVSEEQALQKTLQDPFHFVVIEGQKVASFIGKVLQNGQSKPICQLSCGTLSVFHLPAEKLLLCVSEELDPNLFGQITQRMSRWLDVAENVSTVSLQPAVLYKGLTEHEQEKVCFIKALATGRSVLGDIGLIEAPNVITGVAAGVASYRKFGGKKEAAVYGCYLDSVILDSVSSEPILRLLKALGIPCADRYELKFKTSSNLYL
;
A
#
# COMPACT_ATOMS: atom_id res chain seq x y z
N MET A 1 33.67 26.74 27.60
CA MET A 1 32.93 26.43 26.36
C MET A 1 32.00 25.26 26.63
N HIS A 2 30.79 25.55 27.15
CA HIS A 2 29.75 24.55 27.27
C HIS A 2 29.01 24.47 25.93
N ARG A 3 29.17 23.36 25.21
CA ARG A 3 28.34 23.05 24.05
C ARG A 3 26.94 22.72 24.56
N ASN A 4 25.99 23.59 24.24
CA ASN A 4 24.57 23.26 24.27
C ASN A 4 24.36 22.02 23.40
N SER A 5 23.99 20.91 24.03
CA SER A 5 23.36 19.78 23.37
C SER A 5 21.97 20.25 22.95
N SER A 6 21.85 20.73 21.71
CA SER A 6 20.56 20.86 21.04
C SER A 6 19.97 19.45 20.96
N SER A 7 18.95 19.20 21.77
CA SER A 7 18.05 18.07 21.62
C SER A 7 17.55 18.07 20.17
N ILE A 8 17.91 17.03 19.42
CA ILE A 8 17.25 16.73 18.16
C ILE A 8 15.83 16.33 18.57
N ASP A 9 14.88 17.26 18.43
CA ASP A 9 13.47 16.93 18.54
C ASP A 9 13.17 15.89 17.47
N HIS A 10 13.11 14.62 17.89
CA HIS A 10 12.56 13.55 17.06
C HIS A 10 11.09 13.89 16.84
N PHE A 11 10.76 14.47 15.68
CA PHE A 11 9.39 14.61 15.23
C PHE A 11 8.71 13.25 15.26
N SER A 12 7.89 13.03 16.27
CA SER A 12 7.12 11.82 16.48
C SER A 12 6.00 11.78 15.42
N LEU A 13 5.98 10.75 14.57
CA LEU A 13 4.89 10.56 13.60
C LEU A 13 3.57 10.28 14.35
N GLU A 14 2.50 10.98 14.00
CA GLU A 14 1.21 10.89 14.69
C GLU A 14 0.08 10.67 13.69
N TRP A 15 -0.97 9.96 14.12
CA TRP A 15 -2.18 9.77 13.33
C TRP A 15 -3.05 11.02 13.43
N ILE A 16 -3.42 11.57 12.28
CA ILE A 16 -4.32 12.72 12.14
C ILE A 16 -5.63 12.19 11.57
N TRP A 17 -6.74 12.37 12.28
CA TRP A 17 -8.07 11.93 11.88
C TRP A 17 -8.79 13.01 11.08
N TYR A 18 -9.48 12.64 10.01
CA TYR A 18 -10.03 13.62 9.05
C TYR A 18 -11.29 14.36 9.52
N ASN A 19 -11.94 13.94 10.62
CA ASN A 19 -13.13 14.60 11.16
C ASN A 19 -13.19 14.42 12.68
N GLU A 20 -12.98 15.47 13.48
CA GLU A 20 -13.05 15.38 14.96
C GLU A 20 -14.42 14.94 15.50
N GLN A 21 -15.51 15.23 14.77
CA GLN A 21 -16.87 14.80 15.14
C GLN A 21 -17.18 13.35 14.75
N GLU A 22 -16.56 12.85 13.68
CA GLU A 22 -16.68 11.45 13.25
C GLU A 22 -15.55 10.58 13.83
N GLU A 23 -14.50 11.19 14.40
CA GLU A 23 -13.32 10.54 14.98
C GLU A 23 -13.74 9.50 16.02
N VAL A 24 -14.61 9.90 16.95
CA VAL A 24 -15.14 8.99 17.96
C VAL A 24 -15.88 7.82 17.33
N SER A 25 -16.60 8.03 16.22
CA SER A 25 -17.37 6.99 15.53
C SER A 25 -16.48 6.05 14.71
N GLU A 26 -15.57 6.59 13.89
CA GLU A 26 -14.65 5.84 13.04
C GLU A 26 -13.60 5.11 13.87
N GLU A 27 -13.07 5.73 14.92
CA GLU A 27 -12.16 5.06 15.86
C GLU A 27 -12.89 3.92 16.57
N GLN A 28 -14.11 4.11 17.07
CA GLN A 28 -14.89 3.02 17.67
C GLN A 28 -15.18 1.89 16.68
N ALA A 29 -15.52 2.20 15.42
CA ALA A 29 -15.74 1.22 14.38
C ALA A 29 -14.47 0.44 14.04
N LEU A 30 -13.33 1.13 13.98
CA LEU A 30 -12.01 0.52 13.82
C LEU A 30 -11.70 -0.39 15.01
N GLN A 31 -11.85 0.09 16.25
CA GLN A 31 -11.61 -0.71 17.45
C GLN A 31 -12.46 -1.99 17.47
N LYS A 32 -13.72 -1.91 17.05
CA LYS A 32 -14.58 -3.08 16.89
C LYS A 32 -14.03 -4.05 15.84
N THR A 33 -13.52 -3.54 14.71
CA THR A 33 -12.90 -4.37 13.67
C THR A 33 -11.62 -5.04 14.16
N LEU A 34 -10.84 -4.37 15.00
CA LEU A 34 -9.61 -4.92 15.58
C LEU A 34 -9.87 -6.06 16.60
N GLN A 35 -11.12 -6.26 17.04
CA GLN A 35 -11.52 -7.36 17.93
C GLN A 35 -11.85 -8.65 17.18
N ASP A 36 -12.18 -8.56 15.90
CA ASP A 36 -12.48 -9.68 15.03
C ASP A 36 -11.30 -9.98 14.08
N PRO A 37 -11.17 -11.20 13.55
CA PRO A 37 -10.18 -11.48 12.52
C PRO A 37 -10.41 -10.59 11.28
N PHE A 38 -9.37 -9.86 10.87
CA PHE A 38 -9.39 -8.93 9.73
C PHE A 38 -8.14 -9.07 8.85
N HIS A 39 -8.26 -8.57 7.62
CA HIS A 39 -7.15 -8.48 6.67
C HIS A 39 -6.58 -7.06 6.66
N PHE A 40 -5.28 -6.94 6.91
CA PHE A 40 -4.57 -5.67 6.76
C PHE A 40 -3.75 -5.66 5.47
N VAL A 41 -4.10 -4.76 4.53
CA VAL A 41 -3.37 -4.59 3.27
C VAL A 41 -2.60 -3.28 3.28
N VAL A 42 -1.34 -3.33 2.89
CA VAL A 42 -0.50 -2.13 2.69
C VAL A 42 -0.15 -2.04 1.22
N ILE A 43 -0.54 -0.96 0.57
CA ILE A 43 -0.19 -0.67 -0.83
C ILE A 43 0.75 0.53 -0.82
N GLU A 44 1.89 0.40 -1.49
CA GLU A 44 2.83 1.50 -1.64
C GLU A 44 3.19 1.74 -3.11
N GLY A 45 3.58 2.96 -3.43
CA GLY A 45 4.10 3.34 -4.74
C GLY A 45 3.88 4.81 -5.06
N GLN A 46 4.55 5.31 -6.07
CA GLN A 46 4.36 6.70 -6.49
C GLN A 46 2.96 6.91 -7.08
N LYS A 47 2.27 7.99 -6.69
CA LYS A 47 0.92 8.37 -7.16
C LYS A 47 -0.18 7.34 -6.87
N VAL A 48 0.08 6.35 -6.03
CA VAL A 48 -0.86 5.26 -5.72
C VAL A 48 -2.09 5.76 -4.96
N ALA A 49 -1.98 6.81 -4.14
CA ALA A 49 -3.12 7.37 -3.41
C ALA A 49 -4.21 7.89 -4.37
N SER A 50 -3.80 8.57 -5.44
CA SER A 50 -4.72 9.06 -6.47
C SER A 50 -5.40 7.94 -7.26
N PHE A 51 -4.72 6.81 -7.44
CA PHE A 51 -5.27 5.62 -8.08
C PHE A 51 -6.27 4.92 -7.17
N ILE A 52 -5.85 4.59 -5.94
CA ILE A 52 -6.71 3.93 -4.95
C ILE A 52 -7.95 4.76 -4.66
N GLY A 53 -7.81 6.06 -4.42
CA GLY A 53 -8.94 6.94 -4.16
C GLY A 53 -9.96 7.02 -5.30
N LYS A 54 -9.60 6.67 -6.54
CA LYS A 54 -10.53 6.57 -7.67
C LYS A 54 -11.18 5.21 -7.81
N VAL A 55 -10.46 4.13 -7.49
CA VAL A 55 -10.94 2.76 -7.74
C VAL A 55 -11.65 2.16 -6.53
N LEU A 56 -11.27 2.54 -5.31
CA LEU A 56 -11.83 2.01 -4.06
C LEU A 56 -13.31 2.38 -3.93
N GLN A 57 -14.18 1.38 -3.84
CA GLN A 57 -15.64 1.52 -3.86
C GLN A 57 -16.13 2.52 -4.92
N ASN A 58 -15.58 2.44 -6.15
CA ASN A 58 -15.89 3.35 -7.25
C ASN A 58 -15.67 4.84 -6.94
N GLY A 59 -14.67 5.14 -6.09
CA GLY A 59 -14.28 6.49 -5.70
C GLY A 59 -15.13 7.10 -4.57
N GLN A 60 -15.90 6.28 -3.85
CA GLN A 60 -16.76 6.72 -2.76
C GLN A 60 -16.06 6.66 -1.39
N SER A 61 -15.04 5.81 -1.23
CA SER A 61 -14.32 5.68 0.03
C SER A 61 -13.42 6.88 0.31
N LYS A 62 -13.40 7.32 1.56
CA LYS A 62 -12.47 8.32 2.06
C LYS A 62 -11.55 7.70 3.12
N PRO A 63 -10.32 8.20 3.27
CA PRO A 63 -9.47 7.76 4.36
C PRO A 63 -10.05 8.22 5.71
N ILE A 64 -9.90 7.38 6.75
CA ILE A 64 -10.30 7.68 8.12
C ILE A 64 -9.22 8.49 8.86
N CYS A 65 -7.96 8.23 8.55
CA CYS A 65 -6.83 8.97 9.10
C CYS A 65 -5.63 8.99 8.14
N GLN A 66 -4.68 9.87 8.44
CA GLN A 66 -3.42 10.05 7.74
C GLN A 66 -2.30 10.14 8.76
N LEU A 67 -1.11 9.67 8.41
CA LEU A 67 0.07 9.89 9.23
C LEU A 67 0.61 11.31 9.03
N SER A 68 1.16 11.93 10.07
CA SER A 68 1.60 13.34 10.07
C SER A 68 2.71 13.67 9.06
N CYS A 69 3.40 12.68 8.48
CA CYS A 69 4.30 12.87 7.34
C CYS A 69 3.57 13.17 6.02
N GLY A 70 2.24 13.01 5.96
CA GLY A 70 1.42 13.32 4.80
C GLY A 70 1.45 12.28 3.68
N THR A 71 2.30 11.26 3.77
CA THR A 71 2.52 10.27 2.70
C THR A 71 1.78 8.96 2.91
N LEU A 72 1.02 8.81 4.00
CA LEU A 72 0.32 7.58 4.32
C LEU A 72 -1.10 7.85 4.78
N SER A 73 -2.07 7.23 4.13
CA SER A 73 -3.50 7.31 4.47
C SER A 73 -4.06 5.93 4.75
N VAL A 74 -5.04 5.86 5.65
CA VAL A 74 -5.69 4.60 6.06
C VAL A 74 -7.17 4.68 5.72
N PHE A 75 -7.69 3.62 5.11
CA PHE A 75 -9.09 3.42 4.80
C PHE A 75 -9.60 2.24 5.61
N HIS A 76 -10.78 2.38 6.19
CA HIS A 76 -11.44 1.32 6.95
C HIS A 76 -12.66 0.83 6.18
N LEU A 77 -12.70 -0.48 5.95
CA LEU A 77 -13.73 -1.17 5.18
C LEU A 77 -14.35 -2.25 6.09
N PRO A 78 -15.31 -1.86 6.96
CA PRO A 78 -15.82 -2.75 8.00
C PRO A 78 -16.63 -3.93 7.44
N ALA A 79 -17.35 -3.76 6.34
CA ALA A 79 -18.14 -4.83 5.72
C ALA A 79 -17.25 -5.96 5.19
N GLU A 80 -16.07 -5.61 4.69
CA GLU A 80 -15.06 -6.51 4.15
C GLU A 80 -14.07 -7.01 5.20
N LYS A 81 -14.19 -6.57 6.47
CA LYS A 81 -13.23 -6.79 7.55
C LYS A 81 -11.80 -6.46 7.09
N LEU A 82 -11.65 -5.30 6.47
CA LEU A 82 -10.42 -4.90 5.83
C LEU A 82 -9.94 -3.53 6.31
N LEU A 83 -8.65 -3.45 6.59
CA LEU A 83 -7.94 -2.19 6.79
C LEU A 83 -7.00 -2.03 5.60
N LEU A 84 -7.06 -0.89 4.93
CA LEU A 84 -6.20 -0.58 3.78
C LEU A 84 -5.33 0.63 4.10
N CYS A 85 -4.02 0.41 4.12
CA CYS A 85 -3.04 1.47 4.21
C CYS A 85 -2.47 1.75 2.82
N VAL A 86 -2.40 3.02 2.44
CA VAL A 86 -1.89 3.49 1.16
C VAL A 86 -0.75 4.45 1.43
N SER A 87 0.46 4.13 0.95
CA SER A 87 1.67 4.90 1.17
C SER A 87 2.33 5.37 -0.13
N GLU A 88 2.67 6.64 -0.19
CA GLU A 88 3.51 7.26 -1.21
C GLU A 88 4.88 7.65 -0.64
N GLU A 89 5.27 7.09 0.52
CA GLU A 89 6.54 7.43 1.17
C GLU A 89 7.73 6.93 0.36
N LEU A 90 8.73 7.81 0.20
CA LEU A 90 9.95 7.53 -0.55
C LEU A 90 11.21 7.70 0.31
N ASP A 91 11.14 8.37 1.47
CA ASP A 91 12.26 8.56 2.38
C ASP A 91 12.55 7.28 3.19
N PRO A 92 13.70 6.61 2.96
CA PRO A 92 14.06 5.40 3.69
C PRO A 92 14.20 5.61 5.19
N ASN A 93 14.46 6.83 5.65
CA ASN A 93 14.58 7.16 7.07
C ASN A 93 13.23 7.08 7.80
N LEU A 94 12.12 7.13 7.07
CA LEU A 94 10.76 7.10 7.62
C LEU A 94 10.15 5.70 7.60
N PHE A 95 10.58 4.77 6.74
CA PHE A 95 9.96 3.44 6.59
C PHE A 95 9.86 2.67 7.91
N GLY A 96 10.92 2.70 8.72
CA GLY A 96 10.95 2.03 10.03
C GLY A 96 9.97 2.65 11.01
N GLN A 97 9.93 3.98 11.10
CA GLN A 97 9.04 4.72 11.99
C GLN A 97 7.57 4.52 11.58
N ILE A 98 7.28 4.56 10.28
CA ILE A 98 5.96 4.28 9.72
C ILE A 98 5.51 2.86 10.07
N THR A 99 6.36 1.87 9.84
CA THR A 99 6.07 0.47 10.18
C THR A 99 5.77 0.32 11.68
N GLN A 100 6.58 0.97 12.52
CA GLN A 100 6.36 0.98 13.97
C GLN A 100 5.02 1.61 14.35
N ARG A 101 4.57 2.66 13.67
CA ARG A 101 3.26 3.29 13.93
C ARG A 101 2.08 2.39 13.56
N MET A 102 2.27 1.48 12.61
CA MET A 102 1.28 0.46 12.23
C MET A 102 1.35 -0.82 13.09
N SER A 103 2.37 -0.98 13.95
CA SER A 103 2.61 -2.20 14.74
C SER A 103 1.37 -2.74 15.46
N ARG A 104 0.61 -1.86 16.11
CA ARG A 104 -0.62 -2.23 16.83
C ARG A 104 -1.62 -2.94 15.94
N TRP A 105 -1.80 -2.50 14.70
CA TRP A 105 -2.70 -3.15 13.75
C TRP A 105 -2.07 -4.41 13.15
N LEU A 106 -0.76 -4.39 12.88
CA LEU A 106 -0.01 -5.55 12.40
C LEU A 106 -0.02 -6.72 13.38
N ASP A 107 -0.04 -6.44 14.69
CA ASP A 107 0.01 -7.47 15.73
C ASP A 107 -1.28 -8.28 15.88
N VAL A 108 -2.42 -7.63 15.63
CA VAL A 108 -3.76 -8.20 15.78
C VAL A 108 -4.38 -8.65 14.45
N ALA A 109 -3.84 -8.20 13.31
CA ALA A 109 -4.28 -8.65 12.00
C ALA A 109 -4.07 -10.16 11.81
N GLU A 110 -5.12 -10.86 11.40
CA GLU A 110 -5.08 -12.28 11.08
C GLU A 110 -4.24 -12.52 9.82
N ASN A 111 -4.49 -11.70 8.80
CA ASN A 111 -3.81 -11.73 7.52
C ASN A 111 -3.18 -10.36 7.25
N VAL A 112 -1.98 -10.37 6.68
CA VAL A 112 -1.29 -9.16 6.23
C VAL A 112 -0.83 -9.39 4.79
N SER A 113 -1.12 -8.44 3.91
CA SER A 113 -0.61 -8.44 2.54
C SER A 113 0.04 -7.09 2.21
N THR A 114 1.12 -7.11 1.44
CA THR A 114 1.76 -5.90 0.94
C THR A 114 1.84 -5.90 -0.58
N VAL A 115 1.62 -4.75 -1.19
CA VAL A 115 1.66 -4.55 -2.64
C VAL A 115 2.55 -3.33 -2.91
N SER A 116 3.69 -3.55 -3.57
CA SER A 116 4.64 -2.48 -3.91
C SER A 116 4.60 -2.22 -5.41
N LEU A 117 4.22 -1.02 -5.83
CA LEU A 117 4.24 -0.60 -7.23
C LEU A 117 5.61 0.00 -7.56
N GLN A 118 6.32 -0.63 -8.48
CA GLN A 118 7.72 -0.32 -8.79
C GLN A 118 7.95 -0.19 -10.30
N PRO A 119 8.90 0.63 -10.75
CA PRO A 119 9.33 0.63 -12.14
C PRO A 119 9.89 -0.74 -12.56
N ALA A 120 9.48 -1.25 -13.72
CA ALA A 120 9.90 -2.55 -14.25
C ALA A 120 11.42 -2.67 -14.45
N VAL A 121 12.09 -1.55 -14.72
CA VAL A 121 13.56 -1.47 -14.86
C VAL A 121 14.32 -1.90 -13.59
N LEU A 122 13.66 -1.88 -12.43
CA LEU A 122 14.24 -2.35 -11.17
C LEU A 122 14.29 -3.88 -11.10
N TYR A 123 13.44 -4.59 -11.87
CA TYR A 123 13.47 -6.05 -11.92
C TYR A 123 14.55 -6.54 -12.90
N LYS A 124 15.34 -7.51 -12.47
CA LYS A 124 16.43 -8.15 -13.22
C LYS A 124 16.04 -9.57 -13.59
N GLY A 125 16.43 -9.99 -14.80
CA GLY A 125 16.20 -11.34 -15.30
C GLY A 125 14.78 -11.55 -15.84
N LEU A 126 14.17 -10.54 -16.48
CA LEU A 126 12.87 -10.71 -17.13
C LEU A 126 12.96 -11.67 -18.31
N THR A 127 11.98 -12.58 -18.38
CA THR A 127 11.75 -13.39 -19.58
C THR A 127 11.26 -12.52 -20.74
N GLU A 128 11.45 -12.96 -21.98
CA GLU A 128 10.99 -12.21 -23.18
C GLU A 128 9.50 -11.86 -23.09
N HIS A 129 8.67 -12.84 -22.71
CA HIS A 129 7.24 -12.65 -22.50
C HIS A 129 6.88 -11.65 -21.40
N GLU A 130 7.73 -11.47 -20.38
CA GLU A 130 7.49 -10.47 -19.33
C GLU A 130 7.93 -9.07 -19.74
N GLN A 131 8.93 -8.95 -20.61
CA GLN A 131 9.38 -7.67 -21.16
C GLN A 131 8.30 -7.02 -22.05
N GLU A 132 7.44 -7.82 -22.66
CA GLU A 132 6.33 -7.34 -23.48
C GLU A 132 5.12 -6.84 -22.65
N LYS A 133 5.09 -7.12 -21.34
CA LYS A 133 3.97 -6.75 -20.48
C LYS A 133 4.13 -5.33 -19.95
N VAL A 134 3.07 -4.52 -20.10
CA VAL A 134 2.99 -3.17 -19.49
C VAL A 134 2.97 -3.20 -17.95
N CYS A 135 2.51 -4.33 -17.38
CA CYS A 135 2.57 -4.62 -15.96
C CYS A 135 2.69 -6.13 -15.72
N PHE A 136 3.60 -6.53 -14.84
CA PHE A 136 3.69 -7.90 -14.34
C PHE A 136 3.81 -7.91 -12.82
N ILE A 137 3.34 -9.00 -12.20
CA ILE A 137 3.28 -9.14 -10.75
C ILE A 137 4.14 -10.34 -10.36
N LYS A 138 4.95 -10.17 -9.32
CA LYS A 138 5.72 -11.24 -8.68
C LYS A 138 5.43 -11.28 -7.19
N ALA A 139 5.49 -12.45 -6.57
CA ALA A 139 5.30 -12.64 -5.14
C ALA A 139 6.59 -13.10 -4.45
N LEU A 140 6.84 -12.64 -3.23
CA LEU A 140 7.87 -13.23 -2.38
C LEU A 140 7.30 -14.52 -1.75
N ALA A 141 7.97 -15.66 -1.94
CA ALA A 141 7.52 -16.92 -1.36
C ALA A 141 7.64 -16.88 0.17
N THR A 142 6.49 -16.77 0.86
CA THR A 142 6.38 -16.80 2.33
C THR A 142 5.32 -17.82 2.75
N GLY A 143 5.63 -19.11 2.61
CA GLY A 143 4.87 -20.22 3.19
C GLY A 143 3.39 -20.41 2.79
N ARG A 144 2.80 -19.51 1.98
CA ARG A 144 1.44 -19.60 1.44
C ARG A 144 1.46 -19.92 -0.05
N SER A 145 0.38 -20.56 -0.51
CA SER A 145 0.05 -20.63 -1.93
C SER A 145 0.08 -19.21 -2.49
N VAL A 146 0.98 -18.97 -3.42
CA VAL A 146 0.94 -17.77 -4.24
C VAL A 146 -0.41 -17.73 -4.95
N LEU A 147 -0.94 -16.54 -5.17
CA LEU A 147 -2.18 -16.34 -5.91
C LEU A 147 -1.96 -16.81 -7.35
N GLY A 148 -2.40 -18.04 -7.66
CA GLY A 148 -2.42 -18.64 -9.00
C GLY A 148 -1.16 -18.37 -9.84
N ASP A 149 -1.35 -17.67 -10.95
CA ASP A 149 -0.36 -17.42 -12.01
C ASP A 149 0.71 -16.36 -11.67
N ILE A 150 0.78 -15.91 -10.42
CA ILE A 150 1.80 -14.93 -10.01
C ILE A 150 3.15 -15.66 -9.83
N GLY A 151 4.15 -15.26 -10.61
CA GLY A 151 5.51 -15.80 -10.51
C GLY A 151 6.20 -15.38 -9.20
N LEU A 152 7.28 -16.07 -8.84
CA LEU A 152 8.08 -15.71 -7.67
C LEU A 152 9.06 -14.57 -7.98
N ILE A 153 9.35 -13.77 -6.96
CA ILE A 153 10.47 -12.84 -6.95
C ILE A 153 11.75 -13.66 -6.84
N GLU A 154 12.60 -13.58 -7.85
CA GLU A 154 13.87 -14.30 -7.90
C GLU A 154 15.05 -13.39 -7.53
N ALA A 155 16.11 -13.96 -6.95
CA ALA A 155 17.33 -13.20 -6.70
C ALA A 155 17.92 -12.67 -8.03
N PRO A 156 18.46 -11.44 -8.07
CA PRO A 156 18.78 -10.55 -6.94
C PRO A 156 17.69 -9.52 -6.62
N ASN A 157 16.45 -9.73 -7.06
CA ASN A 157 15.37 -8.76 -6.90
C ASN A 157 14.90 -8.68 -5.44
N VAL A 158 14.58 -7.47 -4.99
CA VAL A 158 14.16 -7.20 -3.61
C VAL A 158 12.95 -6.28 -3.57
N ILE A 159 12.12 -6.44 -2.55
CA ILE A 159 11.11 -5.45 -2.16
C ILE A 159 11.72 -4.57 -1.08
N THR A 160 11.54 -3.26 -1.20
CA THR A 160 11.99 -2.25 -0.23
C THR A 160 10.77 -1.48 0.30
N GLY A 161 10.96 -0.31 0.91
CA GLY A 161 9.84 0.53 1.33
C GLY A 161 9.17 0.11 2.63
N VAL A 162 8.00 0.69 2.85
CA VAL A 162 7.09 0.37 3.95
C VAL A 162 6.59 -1.08 3.83
N ALA A 163 6.36 -1.56 2.59
CA ALA A 163 5.97 -2.95 2.32
C ALA A 163 7.01 -3.94 2.86
N ALA A 164 8.30 -3.70 2.65
CA ALA A 164 9.36 -4.54 3.19
C ALA A 164 9.45 -4.44 4.73
N GLY A 165 9.26 -3.24 5.29
CA GLY A 165 9.20 -3.03 6.73
C GLY A 165 8.10 -3.86 7.39
N VAL A 166 6.88 -3.80 6.84
CA VAL A 166 5.70 -4.57 7.28
C VAL A 166 5.94 -6.08 7.19
N ALA A 167 6.45 -6.55 6.05
CA ALA A 167 6.74 -7.96 5.84
C ALA A 167 7.79 -8.47 6.85
N SER A 168 8.86 -7.70 7.05
CA SER A 168 9.94 -8.02 7.99
C SER A 168 9.43 -8.02 9.43
N TYR A 169 8.62 -7.03 9.81
CA TYR A 169 8.01 -6.95 11.14
C TYR A 169 7.22 -8.21 11.47
N ARG A 170 6.36 -8.68 10.55
CA ARG A 170 5.59 -9.91 10.73
C ARG A 170 6.47 -11.14 10.82
N LYS A 171 7.46 -11.28 9.92
CA LYS A 171 8.36 -12.44 9.87
C LYS A 171 9.19 -12.59 11.15
N PHE A 172 9.78 -11.50 11.63
CA PHE A 172 10.67 -11.54 12.81
C PHE A 172 9.92 -11.37 14.14
N GLY A 173 8.67 -10.89 14.11
CA GLY A 173 7.80 -10.78 15.29
C GLY A 173 7.15 -12.09 15.75
N GLY A 174 7.49 -13.24 15.13
CA GLY A 174 6.90 -14.55 15.47
C GLY A 174 5.42 -14.67 15.08
N LYS A 175 4.95 -13.85 14.13
CA LYS A 175 3.57 -13.85 13.64
C LYS A 175 3.48 -14.59 12.31
N LYS A 176 2.24 -14.83 11.83
CA LYS A 176 2.02 -15.40 10.49
C LYS A 176 2.60 -14.45 9.44
N GLU A 177 3.42 -14.99 8.54
CA GLU A 177 4.10 -14.20 7.50
C GLU A 177 3.10 -13.43 6.63
N ALA A 178 3.51 -12.24 6.18
CA ALA A 178 2.75 -11.43 5.24
C ALA A 178 2.90 -12.00 3.82
N ALA A 179 1.83 -11.91 3.03
CA ALA A 179 1.92 -12.11 1.59
C ALA A 179 2.51 -10.83 0.96
N VAL A 180 3.52 -10.95 0.10
CA VAL A 180 4.23 -9.78 -0.45
C VAL A 180 4.20 -9.84 -1.96
N TYR A 181 3.72 -8.78 -2.59
CA TYR A 181 3.58 -8.66 -4.04
C TYR A 181 4.34 -7.43 -4.55
N GLY A 182 5.16 -7.62 -5.58
CA GLY A 182 5.76 -6.55 -6.38
C GLY A 182 5.01 -6.42 -7.70
N CYS A 183 4.41 -5.26 -7.94
CA CYS A 183 3.78 -4.89 -9.20
C CYS A 183 4.77 -4.03 -9.99
N TYR A 184 5.31 -4.59 -11.06
CA TYR A 184 6.32 -3.95 -11.89
C TYR A 184 5.67 -3.32 -13.11
N LEU A 185 5.91 -2.03 -13.30
CA LEU A 185 5.22 -1.17 -14.26
C LEU A 185 6.22 -0.55 -15.23
N ASP A 186 5.90 -0.57 -16.52
CA ASP A 186 6.73 0.10 -17.53
C ASP A 186 6.66 1.64 -17.38
N SER A 187 5.51 2.15 -16.94
CA SER A 187 5.27 3.57 -16.65
C SER A 187 4.79 3.79 -15.22
N VAL A 188 5.27 4.86 -14.59
CA VAL A 188 4.80 5.32 -13.27
C VAL A 188 3.36 5.86 -13.33
N ILE A 189 2.88 6.24 -14.52
CA ILE A 189 1.52 6.71 -14.71
C ILE A 189 0.64 5.51 -15.03
N LEU A 190 -0.24 5.15 -14.10
CA LEU A 190 -1.24 4.11 -14.31
C LEU A 190 -2.28 4.57 -15.35
N ASP A 191 -2.60 3.68 -16.27
CA ASP A 191 -3.66 3.81 -17.26
C ASP A 191 -4.57 2.57 -17.22
N SER A 192 -5.53 2.46 -18.14
CA SER A 192 -6.46 1.34 -18.13
C SER A 192 -5.79 -0.03 -18.36
N VAL A 193 -4.66 -0.08 -19.06
CA VAL A 193 -3.99 -1.34 -19.43
C VAL A 193 -3.05 -1.78 -18.31
N SER A 194 -2.20 -0.87 -17.82
CA SER A 194 -1.25 -1.13 -16.75
C SER A 194 -1.92 -1.36 -15.39
N SER A 195 -3.11 -0.79 -15.15
CA SER A 195 -3.86 -1.00 -13.91
C SER A 195 -4.64 -2.31 -13.86
N GLU A 196 -4.96 -2.95 -14.98
CA GLU A 196 -5.80 -4.15 -15.00
C GLU A 196 -5.21 -5.30 -14.15
N PRO A 197 -3.92 -5.65 -14.25
CA PRO A 197 -3.34 -6.67 -13.39
C PRO A 197 -3.39 -6.28 -11.90
N ILE A 198 -3.19 -4.99 -11.60
CA ILE A 198 -3.27 -4.46 -10.23
C ILE A 198 -4.69 -4.61 -9.69
N LEU A 199 -5.71 -4.20 -10.45
CA LEU A 199 -7.12 -4.34 -10.04
C LEU A 199 -7.51 -5.80 -9.79
N ARG A 200 -7.03 -6.73 -10.63
CA ARG A 200 -7.22 -8.17 -10.40
C ARG A 200 -6.60 -8.63 -9.09
N LEU A 201 -5.37 -8.19 -8.78
CA LEU A 201 -4.73 -8.48 -7.51
C LEU A 201 -5.51 -7.88 -6.33
N LEU A 202 -5.93 -6.61 -6.39
CA LEU A 202 -6.68 -5.96 -5.32
C LEU A 202 -7.98 -6.72 -5.01
N LYS A 203 -8.73 -7.13 -6.03
CA LYS A 203 -9.94 -7.95 -5.87
C LYS A 203 -9.64 -9.31 -5.25
N ALA A 204 -8.55 -9.95 -5.66
CA ALA A 204 -8.11 -11.22 -5.08
C ALA A 204 -7.71 -11.09 -3.60
N LEU A 205 -7.29 -9.90 -3.17
CA LEU A 205 -7.02 -9.56 -1.76
C LEU A 205 -8.28 -9.15 -0.98
N GLY A 206 -9.46 -9.16 -1.61
CA GLY A 206 -10.73 -8.78 -1.00
C GLY A 206 -10.99 -7.26 -0.98
N ILE A 207 -10.23 -6.46 -1.72
CA ILE A 207 -10.42 -5.01 -1.77
C ILE A 207 -11.54 -4.70 -2.76
N PRO A 208 -12.63 -4.01 -2.34
CA PRO A 208 -13.72 -3.64 -3.22
C PRO A 208 -13.27 -2.48 -4.12
N CYS A 209 -12.92 -2.78 -5.37
CA CYS A 209 -12.49 -1.77 -6.33
C CYS A 209 -13.23 -1.89 -7.68
N ALA A 210 -13.22 -0.78 -8.42
CA ALA A 210 -13.81 -0.67 -9.75
C ALA A 210 -13.27 -1.74 -10.72
N ASP A 211 -14.08 -2.13 -11.69
CA ASP A 211 -13.67 -3.10 -12.72
C ASP A 211 -12.60 -2.58 -13.66
N ARG A 212 -12.54 -1.26 -13.83
CA ARG A 212 -11.62 -0.59 -14.75
C ARG A 212 -11.18 0.75 -14.18
N TYR A 213 -9.94 1.12 -14.48
CA TYR A 213 -9.42 2.46 -14.23
C TYR A 213 -9.44 3.28 -15.53
N GLU A 214 -10.07 4.45 -15.48
CA GLU A 214 -10.06 5.40 -16.58
C GLU A 214 -9.53 6.75 -16.09
N LEU A 215 -8.45 7.22 -16.72
CA LEU A 215 -8.00 8.59 -16.53
C LEU A 215 -9.00 9.52 -17.21
N LYS A 216 -9.83 10.21 -16.41
CA LYS A 216 -10.59 11.36 -16.90
C LYS A 216 -9.61 12.49 -17.23
N PHE A 217 -9.15 12.54 -18.48
CA PHE A 217 -8.47 13.73 -18.99
C PHE A 217 -9.51 14.86 -19.02
N LYS A 218 -9.28 15.93 -18.25
CA LYS A 218 -10.02 17.18 -18.47
C LYS A 218 -9.56 17.72 -19.82
N THR A 219 -10.41 17.61 -20.83
CA THR A 219 -10.28 18.31 -22.11
C THR A 219 -10.45 19.80 -21.89
N SER A 220 -9.41 20.48 -21.40
CA SER A 220 -9.27 21.92 -21.52
C SER A 220 -8.11 22.22 -22.46
N SER A 221 -8.22 21.75 -23.70
CA SER A 221 -7.36 22.20 -24.79
C SER A 221 -7.93 23.50 -25.35
N ASN A 222 -7.44 24.64 -24.84
CA ASN A 222 -7.59 25.94 -25.48
C ASN A 222 -6.52 26.10 -26.58
N LEU A 223 -6.42 25.13 -27.49
CA LEU A 223 -5.61 25.30 -28.70
C LEU A 223 -6.51 25.99 -29.74
N TYR A 224 -6.58 27.32 -29.68
CA TYR A 224 -7.10 28.10 -30.81
C TYR A 224 -5.98 28.19 -31.86
N LEU A 225 -6.27 27.69 -33.06
CA LEU A 225 -5.51 27.93 -34.29
C LEU A 225 -5.61 29.39 -34.71
#